data_AF-A0A7J7HFU7-F1
#
_entry.id   AF-A0A7J7HFU7-F1
#
_cell.length_a   1.000
_cell.length_b   1.000
_cell.length_c   1.000
_cell.angle_alpha   90.00
_cell.angle_beta   90.00
_cell.angle_gamma   90.00
#
_symmetry.space_group_name_H-M   'P 1'
#
loop_
_entity.id
_entity.type
_entity.pdbx_description
1 polymer ?
#
loop_
_entity_poly.entity_id
_entity_poly.type
_entity_poly.pdbx_seq_one_letter_code
_entity_poly.pdbx_strand_id
1 'polypeptide(L)'
;MGLRSTSTNSIVGVARHVSFIRPYGLFDVPAISLTNSLTLFPYMDDISHKLDFKGINYYGQEVVSGTGLKLVETDEYSESGRAVYPDGLYRMLLQFHDRYKHLNVPFIVTENGVSDEIDLIRRPYMLEHLLAIYAAMIMV
;
A
#
# COMPACT_ATOMS: atom_id res chain seq x y z
N MET A 1 23.08 13.34 -5.44
CA MET A 1 23.13 13.34 -6.92
C MET A 1 21.73 13.00 -7.41
N GLY A 2 20.92 14.01 -7.78
CA GLY A 2 19.55 13.77 -8.24
C GLY A 2 19.56 13.40 -9.71
N LEU A 3 18.78 12.39 -10.10
CA LEU A 3 18.53 12.07 -11.51
C LEU A 3 17.73 13.23 -12.11
N ARG A 4 18.42 14.27 -12.59
CA ARG A 4 17.81 15.31 -13.42
C ARG A 4 17.75 14.77 -14.84
N SER A 5 16.54 14.60 -15.34
CA SER A 5 16.27 14.20 -16.71
C SER A 5 17.00 15.10 -17.72
N THR A 6 17.62 14.49 -18.73
CA THR A 6 18.17 15.16 -19.92
C THR A 6 17.08 15.57 -20.92
N SER A 7 15.83 15.14 -20.68
CA SER A 7 14.63 15.51 -21.42
C SER A 7 13.65 16.26 -20.50
N THR A 8 13.30 17.49 -20.85
CA THR A 8 12.54 18.39 -19.96
C THR A 8 11.09 17.97 -19.68
N ASN A 9 10.57 16.93 -20.34
CA ASN A 9 9.15 16.53 -20.27
C ASN A 9 8.91 15.11 -19.72
N SER A 10 9.94 14.38 -19.29
CA SER A 10 9.73 13.04 -18.75
C SER A 10 9.36 13.10 -17.27
N ILE A 11 8.19 12.56 -16.93
CA ILE A 11 7.70 12.43 -15.55
C ILE A 11 8.39 11.22 -14.92
N VAL A 12 9.09 11.43 -13.80
CA VAL A 12 9.85 10.38 -13.09
C VAL A 12 9.35 10.22 -11.66
N GLY A 13 9.10 8.96 -11.28
CA GLY A 13 8.65 8.60 -9.94
C GLY A 13 9.19 7.24 -9.54
N VAL A 14 8.90 6.84 -8.29
CA VAL A 14 9.26 5.52 -7.75
C VAL A 14 7.99 4.81 -7.31
N ALA A 15 7.87 3.53 -7.67
CA ALA A 15 6.84 2.63 -7.17
C ALA A 15 7.35 1.84 -5.97
N ARG A 16 6.52 1.74 -4.92
CA ARG A 16 6.86 1.02 -3.69
C ARG A 16 5.72 0.10 -3.30
N HIS A 17 6.08 -1.14 -2.94
CA HIS A 17 5.17 -2.04 -2.25
C HIS A 17 4.81 -1.49 -0.88
N VAL A 18 3.49 -1.43 -0.61
CA VAL A 18 2.91 -1.03 0.65
C VAL A 18 1.91 -2.11 1.06
N SER A 19 2.06 -2.66 2.26
CA SER A 19 1.10 -3.59 2.85
C SER A 19 0.48 -2.97 4.11
N PHE A 20 -0.80 -3.31 4.34
CA PHE A 20 -1.43 -3.05 5.62
C PHE A 20 -1.11 -4.23 6.54
N ILE A 21 -0.42 -3.97 7.66
CA ILE A 21 -0.06 -5.03 8.61
C ILE A 21 -1.02 -5.00 9.80
N ARG A 22 -1.78 -6.08 9.98
CA ARG A 22 -2.77 -6.24 11.05
C ARG A 22 -2.20 -7.10 12.20
N PRO A 23 -2.24 -6.65 13.46
CA PRO A 23 -1.92 -7.51 14.61
C PRO A 23 -2.96 -8.61 14.76
N TYR A 24 -2.50 -9.84 15.01
CA TYR A 24 -3.41 -10.92 15.39
C TYR A 24 -3.94 -10.73 16.82
N GLY A 25 -3.06 -10.40 17.76
CA GLY A 25 -3.41 -10.14 19.16
C GLY A 25 -2.89 -8.79 19.67
N LEU A 26 -3.37 -8.39 20.85
CA LEU A 26 -2.98 -7.13 21.50
C LEU A 26 -1.46 -7.03 21.75
N PHE A 27 -0.81 -8.17 21.99
CA PHE A 27 0.63 -8.23 22.23
C PHE A 27 1.48 -8.08 20.96
N ASP A 28 0.87 -8.15 19.76
CA ASP A 28 1.55 -7.98 18.47
C ASP A 28 1.62 -6.51 18.03
N VAL A 29 0.83 -5.63 18.66
CA VAL A 29 0.73 -4.20 18.30
C VAL A 29 2.07 -3.46 18.37
N PRO A 30 2.90 -3.61 19.44
CA PRO A 30 4.17 -2.89 19.51
C PRO A 30 5.14 -3.28 18.40
N ALA A 31 5.18 -4.58 18.05
CA ALA A 31 6.01 -5.09 16.98
C ALA A 31 5.62 -4.48 15.64
N ILE A 32 4.31 -4.43 15.33
CA ILE A 32 3.81 -3.84 14.08
C ILE A 32 4.04 -2.34 14.02
N SER A 33 3.84 -1.63 15.13
CA SER A 33 4.14 -0.20 15.20
C SER A 33 5.61 0.08 14.88
N LEU A 34 6.52 -0.70 15.48
CA LEU A 34 7.94 -0.62 15.19
C LEU A 34 8.24 -0.96 13.72
N THR A 35 7.71 -2.08 13.20
CA THR A 35 7.91 -2.47 11.80
C THR A 35 7.45 -1.37 10.84
N ASN A 36 6.24 -0.83 11.01
CA ASN A 36 5.72 0.24 10.16
C ASN A 36 6.59 1.50 10.24
N SER A 37 7.11 1.83 11.43
CA SER A 37 8.00 2.99 11.58
C SER A 37 9.33 2.83 10.81
N LEU A 38 9.78 1.60 10.61
CA LEU A 38 11.04 1.27 9.93
C LEU A 38 10.87 1.02 8.43
N THR A 39 9.74 0.50 7.97
CA THR A 39 9.60 -0.01 6.60
C THR A 39 8.67 0.82 5.71
N LEU A 40 7.67 1.49 6.28
CA LEU A 40 6.58 2.10 5.51
C LEU A 40 6.99 3.44 4.88
N PHE A 41 7.56 4.34 5.68
CA PHE A 41 7.83 5.73 5.28
C PHE A 41 9.30 6.14 5.12
N PRO A 42 10.29 5.62 5.88
CA PRO A 42 11.64 6.19 5.89
C PRO A 42 12.26 6.39 4.50
N TYR A 43 12.18 5.37 3.64
CA TYR A 43 12.69 5.50 2.27
C TYR A 43 11.96 6.55 1.44
N MET A 44 10.62 6.60 1.54
CA MET A 44 9.82 7.54 0.75
C MET A 44 10.07 8.97 1.24
N ASP A 45 10.27 9.18 2.54
CA ASP A 45 10.63 10.48 3.11
C ASP A 45 11.91 11.04 2.49
N ASP A 46 12.94 10.20 2.33
CA ASP A 46 14.26 10.59 1.81
C ASP A 46 14.24 11.04 0.34
N ILE A 47 13.28 10.55 -0.45
CA ILE A 47 13.23 10.78 -1.90
C ILE A 47 12.05 11.63 -2.36
N SER A 48 10.99 11.77 -1.55
CA SER A 48 9.70 12.35 -1.94
C SER A 48 9.75 13.76 -2.54
N HIS A 49 10.76 14.57 -2.19
CA HIS A 49 10.97 15.93 -2.68
C HIS A 49 11.67 16.00 -4.05
N LYS A 50 12.03 14.85 -4.64
CA LYS A 50 12.73 14.75 -5.93
C LYS A 50 11.90 14.05 -7.03
N LEU A 51 10.65 13.69 -6.73
CA LEU A 51 9.80 12.89 -7.61
C LEU A 51 8.67 13.73 -8.21
N ASP A 52 8.29 13.43 -9.45
CA ASP A 52 7.14 14.02 -10.12
C ASP A 52 5.83 13.30 -9.78
N PHE A 53 5.92 12.04 -9.33
CA PHE A 53 4.81 11.28 -8.75
C PHE A 53 5.32 10.22 -7.76
N LYS A 54 4.43 9.71 -6.91
CA LYS A 54 4.72 8.64 -5.94
C LYS A 54 3.86 7.43 -6.26
N GLY A 55 4.50 6.33 -6.66
CA GLY A 55 3.83 5.08 -7.00
C GLY A 55 3.57 4.20 -5.77
N ILE A 56 2.38 3.65 -5.67
CA ILE A 56 1.95 2.72 -4.60
C ILE A 56 1.56 1.39 -5.24
N ASN A 57 2.19 0.31 -4.79
CA ASN A 57 1.85 -1.06 -5.16
C ASN A 57 1.18 -1.72 -3.95
N TYR A 58 -0.08 -2.13 -4.09
CA TYR A 58 -0.86 -2.72 -3.00
C TYR A 58 -1.55 -4.01 -3.45
N TYR A 59 -1.39 -5.07 -2.66
CA TYR A 59 -1.89 -6.41 -2.99
C TYR A 59 -2.82 -7.00 -1.92
N GLY A 60 -2.80 -6.47 -0.70
CA GLY A 60 -3.62 -6.96 0.41
C GLY A 60 -2.99 -6.68 1.77
N GLN A 61 -3.54 -7.30 2.80
CA GLN A 61 -3.00 -7.21 4.17
C GLN A 61 -2.15 -8.43 4.54
N GLU A 62 -1.23 -8.21 5.48
CA GLU A 62 -0.51 -9.24 6.21
C GLU A 62 -1.01 -9.28 7.64
N VAL A 63 -1.21 -10.47 8.20
CA VAL A 63 -1.51 -10.62 9.62
C VAL A 63 -0.26 -11.16 10.31
N VAL A 64 0.17 -10.49 11.39
CA VAL A 64 1.36 -10.88 12.14
C VAL A 64 0.96 -11.37 13.52
N SER A 65 1.57 -12.48 13.95
CA SER A 65 1.45 -13.02 15.30
C SER A 65 2.81 -13.47 15.81
N GLY A 66 3.26 -12.94 16.94
CA GLY A 66 4.60 -13.16 17.46
C GLY A 66 5.68 -12.73 16.46
N THR A 67 6.51 -13.67 16.03
CA THR A 67 7.65 -13.41 15.13
C THR A 67 7.35 -13.66 13.66
N GLY A 68 6.11 -14.00 13.28
CA GLY A 68 5.82 -14.47 11.92
C GLY A 68 4.47 -14.04 11.36
N LEU A 69 4.29 -14.33 10.07
CA LEU A 69 3.02 -14.19 9.39
C LEU A 69 2.04 -15.27 9.84
N LYS A 70 0.76 -14.92 9.92
CA LYS A 70 -0.33 -15.81 10.29
C LYS A 70 -1.44 -15.74 9.24
N LEU A 71 -1.91 -16.90 8.81
CA LEU A 71 -3.16 -17.00 8.05
C LEU A 71 -4.32 -17.15 9.04
N VAL A 72 -5.32 -16.29 8.93
CA VAL A 72 -6.49 -16.25 9.80
C VAL A 72 -7.65 -16.88 9.04
N GLU A 73 -8.20 -17.99 9.54
CA GLU A 73 -9.20 -18.80 8.83
C GLU A 73 -10.45 -18.03 8.37
N THR A 74 -10.77 -16.91 9.01
CA THR A 74 -11.93 -16.08 8.69
C THR A 74 -11.70 -15.07 7.58
N ASP A 75 -10.44 -14.85 7.16
CA ASP A 75 -10.11 -13.91 6.09
C ASP A 75 -10.08 -14.65 4.74
N GLU A 76 -10.44 -13.94 3.66
CA GLU A 76 -10.25 -14.43 2.30
C GLU A 76 -8.82 -14.14 1.83
N TYR A 77 -8.15 -15.13 1.24
CA TYR A 77 -6.76 -15.03 0.81
C TYR A 77 -6.60 -15.27 -0.68
N SER A 78 -5.70 -14.50 -1.28
CA SER A 78 -5.09 -14.84 -2.56
C SER A 78 -4.18 -16.06 -2.43
N GLU A 79 -3.87 -16.69 -3.56
CA GLU A 79 -2.95 -17.83 -3.62
C GLU A 79 -1.53 -17.49 -3.19
N SER A 80 -1.17 -16.20 -3.26
CA SER A 80 0.12 -15.69 -2.76
C SER A 80 0.15 -15.48 -1.24
N GLY A 81 -0.92 -15.84 -0.53
CA GLY A 81 -1.02 -15.71 0.93
C GLY A 81 -1.32 -14.30 1.44
N ARG A 82 -1.72 -13.37 0.56
CA ARG A 82 -2.18 -12.03 0.93
C ARG A 82 -3.67 -12.05 1.23
N ALA A 83 -4.08 -11.55 2.38
CA ALA A 83 -5.51 -11.41 2.71
C ALA A 83 -6.11 -10.26 1.91
N VAL A 84 -7.26 -10.50 1.28
CA VAL A 84 -8.04 -9.50 0.55
C VAL A 84 -8.53 -8.47 1.54
N TYR A 85 -8.11 -7.21 1.38
CA TYR A 85 -8.44 -6.17 2.34
C TYR A 85 -8.51 -4.77 1.71
N PRO A 86 -9.61 -4.43 1.02
CA PRO A 86 -9.77 -3.12 0.35
C PRO A 86 -9.67 -1.92 1.32
N ASP A 87 -10.14 -2.09 2.56
CA ASP A 87 -9.99 -1.09 3.64
C ASP A 87 -8.53 -0.73 3.92
N GLY A 88 -7.62 -1.70 3.75
CA GLY A 88 -6.19 -1.47 3.91
C GLY A 88 -5.66 -0.52 2.85
N LEU A 89 -6.06 -0.69 1.58
CA LEU A 89 -5.71 0.23 0.50
C LEU A 89 -6.21 1.64 0.82
N TYR A 90 -7.49 1.79 1.19
CA TYR A 90 -8.07 3.08 1.57
C TYR A 90 -7.25 3.77 2.69
N ARG A 91 -6.96 3.04 3.77
CA ARG A 91 -6.18 3.57 4.91
C ARG A 91 -4.76 3.96 4.50
N MET A 92 -4.11 3.19 3.63
CA MET A 92 -2.77 3.52 3.12
C MET A 92 -2.80 4.78 2.27
N LEU A 93 -3.77 4.93 1.37
CA LEU A 93 -3.91 6.13 0.56
C LEU A 93 -4.10 7.38 1.43
N LEU A 94 -4.95 7.32 2.45
CA LEU A 94 -5.14 8.44 3.38
C LEU A 94 -3.88 8.76 4.19
N GLN A 95 -3.17 7.76 4.71
CA GLN A 95 -1.94 7.98 5.47
C GLN A 95 -0.84 8.60 4.60
N PHE A 96 -0.69 8.12 3.36
CA PHE A 96 0.27 8.69 2.40
C PHE A 96 -0.12 10.11 2.01
N HIS A 97 -1.41 10.35 1.73
CA HIS A 97 -1.90 11.70 1.45
C HIS A 97 -1.61 12.65 2.61
N ASP A 98 -2.02 12.31 3.83
CA ASP A 98 -1.82 13.18 4.99
C ASP A 98 -0.34 13.49 5.22
N ARG A 99 0.52 12.49 5.06
CA ARG A 99 1.97 12.64 5.22
C ARG A 99 2.60 13.56 4.16
N TYR A 100 2.22 13.43 2.89
CA TYR A 100 2.95 14.09 1.80
C TYR A 100 2.18 15.16 1.00
N LYS A 101 0.93 15.48 1.35
CA LYS A 101 0.12 16.52 0.69
C LYS A 101 0.82 17.87 0.60
N HIS A 102 1.66 18.21 1.58
CA HIS A 102 2.45 19.44 1.61
C HIS A 102 3.47 19.58 0.46
N LEU A 103 3.81 18.48 -0.22
CA LEU A 103 4.71 18.48 -1.38
C LEU A 103 3.98 18.73 -2.71
N ASN A 104 2.65 18.66 -2.73
CA ASN A 104 1.82 18.81 -3.95
C ASN A 104 2.25 17.90 -5.11
N VAL A 105 2.69 16.68 -4.80
CA VAL A 105 3.07 15.63 -5.75
C VAL A 105 2.01 14.54 -5.74
N PRO A 106 1.44 14.15 -6.90
CA PRO A 106 0.36 13.17 -6.96
C PRO A 106 0.82 11.75 -6.59
N PHE A 107 -0.15 10.93 -6.18
CA PHE A 107 0.02 9.49 -6.03
C PHE A 107 -0.58 8.76 -7.22
N ILE A 108 0.04 7.64 -7.59
CA ILE A 108 -0.49 6.72 -8.59
C ILE A 108 -0.48 5.33 -7.96
N VAL A 109 -1.61 4.62 -8.00
CA VAL A 109 -1.62 3.19 -7.72
C VAL A 109 -1.01 2.51 -8.94
N THR A 110 0.28 2.20 -8.87
CA THR A 110 1.07 1.68 -9.99
C THR A 110 0.85 0.18 -10.20
N GLU A 111 0.54 -0.55 -9.13
CA GLU A 111 0.16 -1.96 -9.20
C GLU A 111 -0.94 -2.27 -8.17
N ASN A 112 -1.99 -2.96 -8.63
CA ASN A 112 -3.00 -3.57 -7.79
C ASN A 112 -3.59 -4.78 -8.51
N GLY A 113 -3.78 -5.88 -7.80
CA GLY A 113 -4.27 -7.12 -8.38
C GLY A 113 -4.21 -8.27 -7.38
N VAL A 114 -4.65 -9.45 -7.82
CA VAL A 114 -4.74 -10.63 -6.96
C VAL A 114 -4.34 -11.88 -7.72
N SER A 115 -3.58 -12.77 -7.06
CA SER A 115 -3.32 -14.13 -7.57
C SER A 115 -4.53 -15.01 -7.27
N ASP A 116 -5.14 -15.51 -8.33
CA ASP A 116 -6.39 -16.27 -8.31
C ASP A 116 -6.48 -17.08 -9.61
N GLU A 117 -6.05 -18.34 -9.57
CA GLU A 117 -5.94 -19.26 -10.72
C GLU A 117 -7.32 -19.54 -11.34
N ILE A 118 -8.34 -19.67 -10.50
CA ILE A 118 -9.71 -20.02 -10.92
C ILE A 118 -10.61 -18.79 -11.14
N ASP A 119 -10.07 -17.57 -11.01
CA ASP A 119 -10.78 -16.30 -11.19
C ASP A 119 -12.03 -16.14 -10.28
N LEU A 120 -12.05 -16.81 -9.12
CA LEU A 120 -13.16 -16.78 -8.17
C LEU A 120 -13.30 -15.44 -7.45
N ILE A 121 -12.18 -14.86 -7.00
CA ILE A 121 -12.13 -13.66 -6.17
C ILE A 121 -11.63 -12.42 -6.92
N ARG A 122 -11.06 -12.58 -8.13
CA ARG A 122 -10.48 -11.46 -8.91
C ARG A 122 -11.49 -10.37 -9.23
N ARG A 123 -12.71 -10.74 -9.61
CA ARG A 123 -13.78 -9.77 -9.91
C ARG A 123 -14.19 -8.95 -8.68
N PRO A 124 -14.61 -9.56 -7.55
CA PRO A 124 -14.92 -8.78 -6.35
C PRO A 124 -13.71 -7.99 -5.85
N TYR A 125 -12.50 -8.56 -5.88
CA TYR A 125 -11.26 -7.86 -5.52
C TYR A 125 -11.11 -6.53 -6.28
N MET A 126 -11.17 -6.57 -7.62
CA MET A 126 -10.96 -5.36 -8.42
C MET A 126 -12.03 -4.30 -8.15
N LEU A 127 -13.29 -4.70 -8.01
CA LEU A 127 -14.38 -3.77 -7.72
C LEU A 127 -14.21 -3.09 -6.36
N GLU A 128 -13.95 -3.86 -5.31
CA GLU A 128 -13.82 -3.35 -3.95
C GLU A 128 -12.58 -2.45 -3.79
N HIS A 129 -11.46 -2.78 -4.42
CA HIS A 129 -10.25 -1.94 -4.38
C HIS A 129 -10.43 -0.65 -5.20
N LEU A 130 -11.15 -0.68 -6.32
CA LEU A 130 -11.52 0.53 -7.05
C LEU A 130 -12.46 1.43 -6.24
N LEU A 131 -13.42 0.85 -5.50
CA LEU A 131 -14.28 1.59 -4.59
C LEU A 131 -13.47 2.21 -3.45
N ALA A 132 -12.48 1.51 -2.90
CA ALA A 132 -11.56 2.06 -1.90
C ALA A 132 -10.75 3.25 -2.43
N ILE A 133 -10.25 3.18 -3.67
CA ILE A 133 -9.57 4.31 -4.33
C ILE A 133 -10.54 5.48 -4.50
N TYR A 134 -11.74 5.24 -5.03
CA TYR A 134 -12.75 6.27 -5.22
C TYR A 134 -13.13 6.94 -3.89
N ALA A 135 -13.34 6.15 -2.83
CA ALA A 135 -13.61 6.64 -1.48
C ALA A 135 -12.48 7.51 -0.94
N ALA A 136 -11.22 7.17 -1.21
CA ALA A 136 -10.08 8.01 -0.85
C ALA A 136 -10.14 9.35 -1.60
N MET A 137 -10.38 9.33 -2.92
CA MET A 137 -10.42 10.55 -3.76
C MET A 137 -11.49 11.57 -3.33
N ILE A 138 -12.61 11.13 -2.75
CA ILE A 138 -13.67 12.04 -2.27
C ILE A 138 -13.45 12.54 -0.83
N MET A 139 -12.52 11.93 -0.09
CA MET A 139 -12.22 12.28 1.31
C MET A 139 -11.03 13.23 1.46
N VAL A 140 -10.17 13.35 0.43
CA VAL A 140 -8.94 14.17 0.45
C VAL A 140 -8.96 15.33 -0.53
#